data_AF-A0A329ZME5-F1
#
_entry.id   AF-A0A329ZME5-F1
#
_cell.length_a   1.000
_cell.length_b   1.000
_cell.length_c   1.000
_cell.angle_alpha   90.00
_cell.angle_beta   90.00
_cell.angle_gamma   90.00
#
_symmetry.space_group_name_H-M   'P 1'
#
loop_
_entity.id
_entity.type
_entity.pdbx_description
1 polymer ?
#
loop_
_entity_poly.entity_id
_entity_poly.type
_entity_poly.pdbx_seq_one_letter_code
_entity_poly.pdbx_strand_id
1 'polypeptide(L)'
;MISISGAKLITAAYVFGSAALIFAICPFLFVVIKGILKAKDPNTSAFNILGVAVSAFFVHLFSCIGFMLLIKTLDLFNKAVSSNYIQEKLFKIFWAESKADVLSIASTNESLEVNAAYTTLFAIRIFADVLFLLLPLVVILVGLGYGVFQAQKDVYRQSYLGVLVFTAISGIVTFTLYLAFAFIASFALFLPNGNLVERINEAWRLILI
;
A
#
# COMPACT_ATOMS: atom_id res chain seq x y z
N MET A 1 -1.11 25.34 26.57
CA MET A 1 -1.70 24.70 25.38
C MET A 1 -0.84 25.04 24.19
N ILE A 2 -0.18 24.07 23.55
CA ILE A 2 0.53 24.34 22.30
C ILE A 2 -0.54 24.55 21.23
N SER A 3 -0.74 25.79 20.80
CA SER A 3 -1.55 26.12 19.63
C SER A 3 -0.84 25.54 18.40
N ILE A 4 -1.23 24.33 18.00
CA ILE A 4 -0.80 23.76 16.74
C ILE A 4 -1.67 24.43 15.68
N SER A 5 -1.09 25.35 14.90
CA SER A 5 -1.75 25.94 13.72
C SER A 5 -2.34 24.83 12.84
N GLY A 6 -3.54 25.04 12.28
CA GLY A 6 -4.19 24.06 11.41
C GLY A 6 -3.31 23.61 10.25
N ALA A 7 -2.45 24.49 9.71
CA ALA A 7 -1.48 24.14 8.69
C ALA A 7 -0.47 23.08 9.18
N LYS A 8 0.00 23.16 10.43
CA LYS A 8 0.91 22.16 11.01
C LYS A 8 0.23 20.80 11.16
N LEU A 9 -1.06 20.80 11.49
CA LEU A 9 -1.84 19.57 11.61
C LEU A 9 -2.01 18.87 10.25
N ILE A 10 -2.35 19.63 9.21
CA ILE A 10 -2.48 19.11 7.84
C ILE A 10 -1.14 18.59 7.34
N THR A 11 -0.04 19.33 7.58
CA THR A 11 1.31 18.88 7.24
C THR A 11 1.70 17.60 8.00
N ALA A 12 1.34 17.48 9.27
CA ALA A 12 1.57 16.26 10.03
C ALA A 12 0.78 15.07 9.44
N ALA A 13 -0.49 15.28 9.07
CA ALA A 13 -1.30 14.27 8.39
C ALA A 13 -0.66 13.82 7.08
N TYR A 14 -0.16 14.76 6.26
CA TYR A 14 0.63 14.47 5.07
C TYR A 14 1.85 13.58 5.39
N VAL A 15 2.66 13.94 6.40
CA VAL A 15 3.87 13.17 6.76
C VAL A 15 3.53 11.76 7.23
N PHE A 16 2.58 11.61 8.16
CA PHE A 16 2.22 10.31 8.72
C PHE A 16 1.49 9.42 7.72
N GLY A 17 0.61 9.98 6.88
CA GLY A 17 -0.04 9.21 5.82
C GLY A 17 0.92 8.79 4.72
N SER A 18 1.86 9.66 4.32
CA SER A 18 2.94 9.30 3.39
C SER A 18 3.82 8.18 3.94
N ALA A 19 4.18 8.26 5.23
CA ALA A 19 4.92 7.20 5.89
C ALA A 19 4.13 5.88 5.88
N ALA A 20 2.83 5.92 6.18
CA ALA A 20 1.98 4.73 6.13
C ALA A 20 1.97 4.09 4.74
N LEU A 21 1.89 4.88 3.67
CA LEU A 21 1.99 4.39 2.29
C LEU A 21 3.34 3.70 2.02
N ILE A 22 4.44 4.31 2.44
CA ILE A 22 5.79 3.74 2.24
C ILE A 22 5.91 2.40 2.95
N PHE A 23 5.52 2.32 4.23
CA PHE A 23 5.58 1.08 5.00
C PHE A 23 4.60 0.02 4.49
N ALA A 24 3.46 0.43 3.93
CA ALA A 24 2.49 -0.49 3.35
C ALA A 24 2.88 -0.99 1.96
N ILE A 25 3.70 -0.28 1.17
CA ILE A 25 3.89 -0.61 -0.27
C ILE A 25 5.34 -0.97 -0.59
N CYS A 26 6.31 -0.17 -0.15
CA CYS A 26 7.71 -0.32 -0.56
C CYS A 26 8.34 -1.67 -0.15
N PRO A 27 8.12 -2.21 1.06
CA PRO A 27 8.69 -3.51 1.44
C PRO A 27 8.22 -4.65 0.55
N PHE A 28 6.93 -4.67 0.20
CA PHE A 28 6.36 -5.65 -0.72
C PHE A 28 6.98 -5.53 -2.12
N LEU A 29 6.99 -4.33 -2.68
CA LEU A 29 7.59 -4.07 -4.00
C LEU A 29 9.07 -4.47 -4.05
N PHE A 30 9.84 -4.16 -3.01
CA PHE A 30 11.25 -4.51 -2.93
C PHE A 30 11.48 -6.03 -3.05
N VAL A 31 10.72 -6.83 -2.31
CA VAL A 31 10.84 -8.29 -2.36
C VAL A 31 10.38 -8.84 -3.71
N VAL A 32 9.30 -8.31 -4.29
CA VAL A 32 8.81 -8.71 -5.61
C VAL A 32 9.84 -8.42 -6.70
N ILE A 33 10.41 -7.21 -6.74
CA ILE A 33 11.45 -6.82 -7.70
C ILE A 33 12.68 -7.73 -7.54
N LYS A 34 13.14 -7.94 -6.30
CA LYS A 34 14.26 -8.85 -6.01
C LYS A 34 13.97 -10.28 -6.48
N GLY A 35 12.73 -10.73 -6.30
CA GLY A 35 12.24 -12.02 -6.79
C GLY A 35 12.33 -12.16 -8.32
N ILE A 36 11.89 -11.15 -9.06
CA ILE A 36 11.98 -11.10 -10.53
C ILE A 36 13.44 -11.11 -10.98
N LEU A 37 14.31 -10.30 -10.35
CA LEU A 37 15.74 -10.27 -10.69
C LEU A 37 16.40 -11.64 -10.47
N LYS A 38 16.07 -12.30 -9.35
CA LYS A 38 16.56 -13.65 -9.04
C LYS A 38 15.99 -14.72 -10.00
N ALA A 39 14.76 -14.54 -10.47
CA ALA A 39 14.17 -15.44 -11.45
C ALA A 39 14.90 -15.42 -12.81
N LYS A 40 15.69 -14.39 -13.11
CA LYS A 40 16.54 -14.34 -14.30
C LYS A 40 17.85 -15.13 -14.17
N ASP A 41 18.26 -15.48 -12.95
CA ASP A 41 19.50 -16.22 -12.71
C ASP A 41 19.32 -17.71 -13.06
N PRO A 42 20.15 -18.29 -13.96
CA PRO A 42 20.05 -19.69 -14.37
C PRO A 42 20.30 -20.69 -13.23
N ASN A 43 20.97 -20.29 -12.15
CA ASN A 43 21.24 -21.16 -10.99
C ASN A 43 20.11 -21.18 -9.96
N THR A 44 19.05 -20.38 -10.15
CA THR A 44 17.93 -20.34 -9.22
C THR A 44 16.91 -21.43 -9.55
N SER A 45 16.71 -22.35 -8.58
CA SER A 45 15.71 -23.42 -8.65
C SER A 45 14.31 -22.92 -9.02
N ALA A 46 13.65 -23.69 -9.87
CA ALA A 46 12.30 -23.45 -10.37
C ALA A 46 11.21 -23.42 -9.28
N PHE A 47 11.46 -24.06 -8.15
CA PHE A 47 10.51 -24.19 -7.04
C PHE A 47 10.49 -22.99 -6.07
N ASN A 48 11.23 -21.91 -6.36
CA ASN A 48 11.39 -20.80 -5.42
C ASN A 48 10.28 -19.73 -5.45
N ILE A 49 9.21 -19.93 -6.23
CA ILE A 49 8.03 -19.02 -6.28
C ILE A 49 7.45 -18.83 -4.90
N LEU A 50 7.12 -19.95 -4.25
CA LEU A 50 6.53 -19.95 -2.92
C LEU A 50 7.46 -19.25 -1.93
N GLY A 51 8.79 -19.43 -2.07
CA GLY A 51 9.78 -18.77 -1.22
C GLY A 51 9.78 -17.25 -1.36
N VAL A 52 9.76 -16.72 -2.58
CA VAL A 52 9.69 -15.26 -2.83
C VAL A 52 8.36 -14.69 -2.35
N ALA A 53 7.26 -15.36 -2.67
CA ALA A 53 5.91 -15.00 -2.25
C ALA A 53 5.77 -14.92 -0.72
N VAL A 54 6.19 -15.97 -0.04
CA VAL A 54 6.15 -16.07 1.43
C VAL A 54 7.07 -15.03 2.06
N SER A 55 8.26 -14.80 1.48
CA SER A 55 9.16 -13.74 1.95
C SER A 55 8.53 -12.36 1.80
N ALA A 56 7.89 -12.08 0.66
CA ALA A 56 7.22 -10.80 0.40
C ALA A 56 6.08 -10.57 1.38
N PHE A 57 5.29 -11.62 1.64
CA PHE A 57 4.23 -11.60 2.64
C PHE A 57 4.76 -11.27 4.04
N PHE A 58 5.79 -11.98 4.52
CA PHE A 58 6.32 -11.73 5.88
C PHE A 58 6.98 -10.36 6.01
N VAL A 59 7.76 -9.93 5.02
CA VAL A 59 8.38 -8.60 5.03
C VAL A 59 7.32 -7.49 5.07
N HIS A 60 6.26 -7.63 4.26
CA HIS A 60 5.10 -6.74 4.28
C HIS A 60 4.40 -6.75 5.65
N LEU A 61 4.05 -7.94 6.15
CA LEU A 61 3.35 -8.12 7.41
C LEU A 61 4.11 -7.49 8.58
N PHE A 62 5.41 -7.75 8.71
CA PHE A 62 6.22 -7.17 9.78
C PHE A 62 6.41 -5.67 9.62
N SER A 63 6.49 -5.15 8.38
CA SER A 63 6.57 -3.71 8.15
C SER A 63 5.28 -3.01 8.57
N CYS A 64 4.11 -3.55 8.20
CA CYS A 64 2.80 -3.05 8.61
C CYS A 64 2.62 -3.12 10.13
N ILE A 65 2.95 -4.25 10.77
CA ILE A 65 2.88 -4.39 12.22
C ILE A 65 3.83 -3.40 12.91
N GLY A 66 5.06 -3.29 12.44
CA GLY A 66 6.05 -2.36 12.98
C GLY A 66 5.58 -0.90 12.90
N PHE A 67 5.00 -0.50 11.76
CA PHE A 67 4.43 0.83 11.60
C PHE A 67 3.24 1.06 12.54
N MET A 68 2.30 0.12 12.63
CA MET A 68 1.16 0.22 13.56
C MET A 68 1.61 0.36 15.02
N LEU A 69 2.61 -0.43 15.44
CA LEU A 69 3.19 -0.35 16.77
C LEU A 69 3.86 1.00 17.01
N LEU A 70 4.60 1.52 16.04
CA LEU A 70 5.21 2.84 16.11
C LEU A 70 4.15 3.92 16.31
N ILE A 71 3.07 3.91 15.52
CA ILE A 71 1.97 4.88 15.67
C ILE A 71 1.31 4.74 17.06
N LYS A 72 1.01 3.51 17.50
CA LYS A 72 0.43 3.30 18.84
C LYS A 72 1.35 3.81 19.96
N THR A 73 2.65 3.59 19.86
CA THR A 73 3.63 4.11 20.82
C THR A 73 3.69 5.63 20.80
N LEU A 74 3.68 6.27 19.63
CA LEU A 74 3.61 7.73 19.51
C LEU A 74 2.31 8.30 20.09
N ASP A 75 1.18 7.61 19.92
CA ASP A 75 -0.08 7.99 20.54
C ASP A 75 -0.05 7.87 22.08
N LEU A 76 0.64 6.84 22.62
CA LEU A 76 0.85 6.72 24.06
C LEU A 76 1.71 7.86 24.62
N PHE A 77 2.76 8.27 23.91
CA PHE A 77 3.58 9.42 24.30
C PHE A 77 2.81 10.75 24.21
N ASN A 78 1.85 10.85 23.29
CA ASN A 78 1.00 12.03 23.11
C ASN A 78 -0.30 12.02 23.95
N LYS A 79 -0.46 11.06 24.89
CA LYS A 79 -1.66 10.94 25.74
C LYS A 79 -2.05 12.21 26.50
N ALA A 80 -1.10 13.10 26.77
CA ALA A 80 -1.36 14.38 27.42
C ALA A 80 -2.22 15.35 26.57
N VAL A 81 -2.36 15.11 25.26
CA VAL A 81 -3.09 15.98 24.31
C VAL A 81 -4.45 15.39 23.93
N SER A 82 -4.52 14.10 23.58
CA SER A 82 -5.76 13.31 23.45
C SER A 82 -5.42 11.82 23.35
N SER A 83 -6.35 10.94 23.74
CA SER A 83 -6.23 9.50 23.43
C SER A 83 -6.22 9.30 21.91
N ASN A 84 -5.24 8.55 21.38
CA ASN A 84 -5.14 8.15 19.96
C ASN A 84 -5.11 9.32 18.96
N TYR A 85 -4.41 10.42 19.28
CA TYR A 85 -4.37 11.64 18.46
C TYR A 85 -4.00 11.39 16.99
N ILE A 86 -2.99 10.57 16.71
CA ILE A 86 -2.50 10.29 15.37
C ILE A 86 -3.51 9.43 14.62
N GLN A 87 -3.99 8.34 15.22
CA GLN A 87 -4.98 7.42 14.63
C GLN A 87 -6.32 8.12 14.35
N GLU A 88 -6.84 8.86 15.34
CA GLU A 88 -8.19 9.41 15.29
C GLU A 88 -8.27 10.79 14.62
N LYS A 89 -7.13 11.49 14.45
CA LYS A 89 -7.11 12.84 13.86
C LYS A 89 -6.26 12.91 12.60
N LEU A 90 -4.98 12.56 12.66
CA LEU A 90 -4.07 12.75 11.52
C LEU A 90 -4.44 11.84 10.34
N PHE A 91 -4.72 10.56 10.58
CA PHE A 91 -5.13 9.66 9.50
C PHE A 91 -6.52 9.98 8.93
N LYS A 92 -7.45 10.49 9.76
CA LYS A 92 -8.73 10.99 9.24
C LYS A 92 -8.57 12.20 8.33
N ILE A 93 -7.68 13.14 8.68
CA ILE A 93 -7.34 14.26 7.80
C ILE A 93 -6.71 13.75 6.51
N PHE A 94 -5.80 12.78 6.61
CA PHE A 94 -5.11 12.25 5.43
C PHE A 94 -6.08 11.64 4.42
N TRP A 95 -7.08 10.89 4.90
CA TRP A 95 -8.08 10.21 4.08
C TRP A 95 -9.34 11.02 3.79
N ALA A 96 -9.46 12.25 4.30
CA ALA A 96 -10.62 13.11 4.12
C ALA A 96 -10.82 13.48 2.64
N GLU A 97 -12.07 13.39 2.15
CA GLU A 97 -12.36 13.43 0.72
C GLU A 97 -12.29 14.83 0.11
N SER A 98 -12.79 15.82 0.84
CA SER A 98 -12.83 17.21 0.39
C SER A 98 -11.93 18.13 1.21
N LYS A 99 -11.59 19.29 0.64
CA LYS A 99 -10.91 20.37 1.38
C LYS A 99 -11.72 20.81 2.59
N ALA A 100 -13.06 20.88 2.46
CA ALA A 100 -13.94 21.28 3.55
C ALA A 100 -13.84 20.31 4.74
N ASP A 101 -13.78 19.00 4.48
CA ASP A 101 -13.61 17.98 5.52
C ASP A 101 -12.26 18.12 6.22
N VAL A 102 -11.19 18.35 5.45
CA VAL A 102 -9.84 18.58 6.00
C VAL A 102 -9.84 19.79 6.94
N LEU A 103 -10.42 20.91 6.53
CA LEU A 103 -10.49 22.13 7.35
C LEU A 103 -11.33 21.93 8.60
N SER A 104 -12.47 21.22 8.47
CA SER A 104 -13.37 20.88 9.57
C SER A 104 -12.68 20.02 10.63
N ILE A 105 -12.05 18.92 10.22
CA ILE A 105 -11.33 18.01 11.14
C ILE A 105 -10.10 18.70 11.75
N ALA A 106 -9.45 19.58 10.98
CA ALA A 106 -8.33 20.39 11.47
C ALA A 106 -8.77 21.56 12.36
N SER A 107 -10.07 21.82 12.47
CA SER A 107 -10.64 22.95 13.22
C SER A 107 -9.99 24.28 12.82
N THR A 108 -9.84 24.49 11.52
CA THR A 108 -9.14 25.66 10.96
C THR A 108 -9.89 26.28 9.79
N ASN A 109 -9.56 27.53 9.47
CA ASN A 109 -10.14 28.27 8.35
C ASN A 109 -9.13 28.40 7.21
N GLU A 110 -9.61 28.82 6.04
CA GLU A 110 -8.74 29.07 4.91
C GLU A 110 -7.72 30.17 5.20
N SER A 111 -6.48 29.90 4.83
CA SER A 111 -5.36 30.84 4.83
C SER A 111 -4.33 30.38 3.81
N LEU A 112 -3.38 31.25 3.45
CA LEU A 112 -2.32 30.90 2.49
C LEU A 112 -1.53 29.67 2.95
N GLU A 113 -1.15 29.61 4.23
CA GLU A 113 -0.39 28.48 4.80
C GLU A 113 -1.20 27.18 4.81
N VAL A 114 -2.48 27.25 5.18
CA VAL A 114 -3.38 26.09 5.19
C VAL A 114 -3.62 25.57 3.77
N ASN A 115 -3.76 26.47 2.79
CA ASN A 115 -3.93 26.08 1.39
C ASN A 115 -2.67 25.38 0.86
N ALA A 116 -1.48 25.89 1.17
CA ALA A 116 -0.23 25.25 0.79
C ALA A 116 -0.08 23.84 1.40
N ALA A 117 -0.40 23.69 2.69
CA ALA A 117 -0.38 22.39 3.37
C ALA A 117 -1.44 21.42 2.80
N TYR A 118 -2.63 21.92 2.44
CA TYR A 118 -3.65 21.11 1.79
C TYR A 118 -3.19 20.63 0.41
N THR A 119 -2.52 21.47 -0.39
CA THR A 119 -2.04 21.08 -1.72
C THR A 119 -1.05 19.91 -1.66
N THR A 120 -0.13 19.90 -0.69
CA THR A 120 0.82 18.78 -0.54
C THR A 120 0.11 17.50 -0.10
N LEU A 121 -0.86 17.61 0.82
CA LEU A 121 -1.70 16.49 1.23
C LEU A 121 -2.51 15.93 0.06
N PHE A 122 -3.14 16.79 -0.73
CA PHE A 122 -3.95 16.41 -1.87
C PHE A 122 -3.11 15.72 -2.96
N ALA A 123 -1.90 16.25 -3.23
CA ALA A 123 -1.00 15.67 -4.22
C ALA A 123 -0.59 14.22 -3.86
N ILE A 124 -0.22 13.95 -2.59
CA ILE A 124 0.15 12.59 -2.19
C ILE A 124 -1.07 11.66 -2.17
N ARG A 125 -2.26 12.17 -1.84
CA ARG A 125 -3.48 11.37 -1.85
C ARG A 125 -3.86 10.95 -3.27
N ILE A 126 -3.79 11.87 -4.23
CA ILE A 126 -3.96 11.50 -5.66
C ILE A 126 -2.94 10.45 -6.07
N PHE A 127 -1.66 10.65 -5.71
CA PHE A 127 -0.62 9.69 -6.04
C PHE A 127 -0.94 8.30 -5.46
N ALA A 128 -1.41 8.24 -4.21
CA ALA A 128 -1.83 7.00 -3.56
C ALA A 128 -3.02 6.34 -4.28
N ASP A 129 -4.06 7.11 -4.61
CA ASP A 129 -5.24 6.61 -5.30
C ASP A 129 -4.89 6.04 -6.68
N VAL A 130 -4.04 6.75 -7.45
CA VAL A 130 -3.53 6.25 -8.75
C VAL A 130 -2.68 5.00 -8.57
N LEU A 131 -1.81 4.96 -7.56
CA LEU A 131 -0.96 3.82 -7.27
C LEU A 131 -1.79 2.58 -6.92
N PHE A 132 -2.81 2.72 -6.07
CA PHE A 132 -3.72 1.65 -5.70
C PHE A 132 -4.59 1.19 -6.87
N LEU A 133 -5.02 2.11 -7.73
CA LEU A 133 -5.77 1.78 -8.94
C LEU A 133 -4.94 0.92 -9.90
N LEU A 134 -3.66 1.24 -10.08
CA LEU A 134 -2.75 0.52 -10.98
C LEU A 134 -2.23 -0.80 -10.38
N LEU A 135 -2.27 -0.96 -9.05
CA LEU A 135 -1.69 -2.09 -8.35
C LEU A 135 -2.20 -3.47 -8.83
N PRO A 136 -3.52 -3.70 -9.05
CA PRO A 136 -4.02 -4.96 -9.60
C PRO A 136 -3.42 -5.31 -10.97
N LEU A 137 -3.25 -4.32 -11.86
CA LEU A 137 -2.66 -4.53 -13.17
C LEU A 137 -1.19 -4.95 -13.05
N VAL A 138 -0.43 -4.27 -12.20
CA VAL A 138 0.98 -4.61 -11.93
C VAL A 138 1.09 -6.04 -11.40
N VAL A 139 0.22 -6.43 -10.46
CA VAL A 139 0.17 -7.77 -9.87
C VAL A 139 -0.09 -8.83 -10.94
N ILE A 140 -1.06 -8.60 -11.83
CA ILE A 140 -1.36 -9.52 -12.94
C ILE A 140 -0.16 -9.64 -13.87
N LEU A 141 0.42 -8.52 -14.32
CA LEU A 141 1.56 -8.52 -15.23
C LEU A 141 2.78 -9.22 -14.63
N VAL A 142 3.06 -9.00 -13.35
CA VAL A 142 4.15 -9.67 -12.63
C VAL A 142 3.88 -11.18 -12.51
N GLY A 143 2.66 -11.57 -12.13
CA GLY A 143 2.30 -12.98 -12.01
C GLY A 143 2.41 -13.73 -13.34
N LEU A 144 1.94 -13.13 -14.43
CA LEU A 144 2.04 -13.69 -15.77
C LEU A 144 3.49 -13.76 -16.25
N GLY A 145 4.23 -12.65 -16.16
CA GLY A 145 5.62 -12.58 -16.60
C GLY A 145 6.52 -13.60 -15.88
N TYR A 146 6.32 -13.75 -14.57
CA TYR A 146 7.04 -14.76 -13.79
C TYR A 146 6.73 -16.18 -14.26
N GLY A 147 5.45 -16.52 -14.48
CA GLY A 147 5.04 -17.85 -14.92
C GLY A 147 5.67 -18.25 -16.26
N VAL A 148 5.80 -17.30 -17.19
CA VAL A 148 6.52 -17.50 -18.46
C VAL A 148 8.00 -17.78 -18.24
N PHE A 149 8.70 -16.95 -17.47
CA PHE A 149 10.13 -17.17 -17.20
C PHE A 149 10.39 -18.50 -16.50
N GLN A 150 9.47 -18.92 -15.62
CA GLN A 150 9.61 -20.15 -14.88
C GLN A 150 9.40 -21.38 -15.76
N ALA A 151 8.42 -21.36 -16.66
CA ALA A 151 8.18 -22.45 -17.60
C ALA A 151 9.34 -22.64 -18.59
N GLN A 152 10.05 -21.56 -18.95
CA GLN A 152 11.21 -21.63 -19.84
C GLN A 152 12.45 -22.29 -19.20
N LYS A 153 12.57 -22.24 -17.87
CA LYS A 153 13.67 -22.85 -17.12
C LYS A 153 13.56 -24.37 -16.99
N ASP A 154 12.37 -24.92 -17.18
CA ASP A 154 12.15 -26.38 -17.12
C ASP A 154 12.43 -26.99 -18.50
N VAL A 155 13.73 -27.10 -18.82
CA VAL A 155 14.27 -27.45 -20.16
C VAL A 155 13.78 -28.82 -20.66
N TYR A 156 13.30 -29.70 -19.78
CA TYR A 156 12.93 -31.07 -20.11
C TYR A 156 11.57 -31.21 -20.82
N ARG A 157 10.69 -30.18 -20.78
CA ARG A 157 9.37 -30.19 -21.44
C ARG A 157 8.93 -28.77 -21.83
N GLN A 158 9.57 -28.15 -22.80
CA GLN A 158 9.02 -26.95 -23.44
C GLN A 158 7.75 -27.31 -24.23
N SER A 159 6.64 -27.36 -23.50
CA SER A 159 5.29 -27.59 -23.98
C SER A 159 4.52 -26.30 -23.81
N TYR A 160 3.83 -25.85 -24.86
CA TYR A 160 2.91 -24.70 -24.79
C TYR A 160 1.89 -24.86 -23.66
N LEU A 161 1.46 -26.10 -23.39
CA LEU A 161 0.56 -26.43 -22.30
C LEU A 161 1.23 -26.26 -20.92
N GLY A 162 2.52 -26.58 -20.81
CA GLY A 162 3.30 -26.33 -19.59
C GLY A 162 3.43 -24.84 -19.27
N VAL A 163 3.75 -24.02 -20.28
CA VAL A 163 3.82 -22.55 -20.13
C VAL A 163 2.48 -21.99 -19.67
N LEU A 164 1.38 -22.44 -20.28
CA LEU A 164 0.04 -21.99 -19.91
C LEU A 164 -0.32 -22.36 -18.47
N VAL A 165 -0.05 -23.59 -18.04
CA VAL A 165 -0.36 -24.06 -16.67
C VAL A 165 0.46 -23.30 -15.63
N PHE A 166 1.78 -23.14 -15.82
CA PHE A 166 2.62 -22.39 -14.88
C PHE A 166 2.24 -20.91 -14.81
N THR A 167 1.86 -20.31 -15.94
CA THR A 167 1.39 -18.93 -16.01
C THR A 167 0.07 -18.75 -15.27
N ALA A 168 -0.88 -19.67 -15.44
CA ALA A 168 -2.16 -19.65 -14.73
C ALA A 168 -1.98 -19.80 -13.21
N ILE A 169 -1.17 -20.78 -12.78
CA ILE A 169 -0.88 -21.01 -11.35
C ILE A 169 -0.19 -19.77 -10.74
N SER A 170 0.82 -19.23 -11.41
CA SER A 170 1.55 -18.04 -10.96
C SER A 170 0.62 -16.82 -10.84
N GLY A 171 -0.28 -16.63 -11.80
CA GLY A 171 -1.29 -15.58 -11.77
C GLY A 171 -2.23 -15.69 -10.57
N ILE A 172 -2.79 -16.88 -10.31
CA ILE A 172 -3.66 -17.13 -9.16
C ILE A 172 -2.92 -16.86 -7.85
N VAL A 173 -1.72 -17.42 -7.68
CA VAL A 173 -0.92 -17.24 -6.45
C VAL A 173 -0.61 -15.76 -6.20
N THR A 174 -0.18 -15.03 -7.24
CA THR A 174 0.16 -13.61 -7.14
C THR A 174 -1.06 -12.76 -6.81
N PHE A 175 -2.22 -13.09 -7.39
CA PHE A 175 -3.49 -12.43 -7.08
C PHE A 175 -3.94 -12.68 -5.62
N THR A 176 -3.84 -13.92 -5.12
CA THR A 176 -4.16 -14.24 -3.72
C THR A 176 -3.23 -13.48 -2.76
N LEU A 177 -1.93 -13.39 -3.06
CA LEU A 177 -0.98 -12.60 -2.28
C LEU A 177 -1.32 -11.11 -2.28
N TYR A 178 -1.78 -10.59 -3.41
CA TYR A 178 -2.26 -9.21 -3.51
C TYR A 178 -3.47 -8.95 -2.60
N LEU A 179 -4.45 -9.86 -2.55
CA LEU A 179 -5.59 -9.71 -1.64
C LEU A 179 -5.15 -9.71 -0.17
N ALA A 180 -4.25 -10.63 0.20
CA ALA A 180 -3.68 -10.67 1.55
C ALA A 180 -2.88 -9.39 1.87
N PHE A 181 -2.08 -8.91 0.90
CA PHE A 181 -1.35 -7.65 0.99
C PHE A 181 -2.30 -6.48 1.27
N ALA A 182 -3.35 -6.33 0.46
CA ALA A 182 -4.28 -5.21 0.53
C ALA A 182 -5.08 -5.23 1.84
N PHE A 183 -5.47 -6.41 2.30
CA PHE A 183 -6.12 -6.58 3.60
C PHE A 183 -5.21 -6.14 4.76
N ILE A 184 -3.95 -6.59 4.80
CA ILE A 184 -2.99 -6.19 5.84
C ILE A 184 -2.68 -4.68 5.77
N ALA A 185 -2.48 -4.16 4.56
CA ALA A 185 -2.20 -2.75 4.32
C ALA A 185 -3.34 -1.85 4.83
N SER A 186 -4.59 -2.32 4.76
CA SER A 186 -5.77 -1.57 5.24
C SER A 186 -5.62 -1.14 6.71
N PHE A 187 -5.06 -2.01 7.55
CA PHE A 187 -4.82 -1.71 8.96
C PHE A 187 -3.68 -0.72 9.17
N ALA A 188 -2.56 -0.90 8.46
CA ALA A 188 -1.39 -0.03 8.59
C ALA A 188 -1.64 1.38 8.02
N LEU A 189 -2.53 1.50 7.03
CA LEU A 189 -2.97 2.76 6.46
C LEU A 189 -3.97 3.51 7.35
N PHE A 190 -4.52 2.87 8.38
CA PHE A 190 -5.55 3.44 9.25
C PHE A 190 -6.72 4.02 8.44
N LEU A 191 -7.22 3.25 7.47
CA LEU A 191 -8.35 3.68 6.66
C LEU A 191 -9.57 3.93 7.55
N PRO A 192 -10.23 5.11 7.46
CA PRO A 192 -11.36 5.43 8.32
C PRO A 192 -12.63 4.66 7.93
N ASN A 193 -12.79 4.33 6.65
CA ASN A 193 -13.97 3.67 6.10
C ASN A 193 -13.56 2.51 5.19
N GLY A 194 -14.06 1.32 5.52
CA GLY A 194 -13.86 0.10 4.72
C GLY A 194 -12.42 -0.41 4.70
N ASN A 195 -12.14 -1.31 3.76
CA ASN A 195 -10.79 -1.81 3.50
C ASN A 195 -10.26 -1.37 2.12
N LEU A 196 -8.96 -1.55 1.91
CA LEU A 196 -8.29 -1.16 0.68
C LEU A 196 -8.80 -1.93 -0.55
N VAL A 197 -9.23 -3.18 -0.36
CA VAL A 197 -9.79 -4.02 -1.44
C VAL A 197 -11.11 -3.43 -1.93
N GLU A 198 -12.01 -3.06 -1.01
CA GLU A 198 -13.28 -2.39 -1.31
C GLU A 198 -13.04 -1.06 -2.03
N ARG A 199 -12.14 -0.21 -1.50
CA ARG A 199 -11.80 1.07 -2.13
C ARG A 199 -11.29 0.92 -3.56
N ILE A 200 -10.40 -0.06 -3.81
CA ILE A 200 -9.88 -0.32 -5.16
C ILE A 200 -11.01 -0.83 -6.07
N ASN A 201 -11.87 -1.72 -5.58
CA ASN A 201 -12.97 -2.25 -6.37
C ASN A 201 -13.99 -1.16 -6.75
N GLU A 202 -14.31 -0.26 -5.83
CA GLU A 202 -15.20 0.88 -6.09
C GLU A 202 -14.61 1.82 -7.15
N ALA A 203 -13.31 2.14 -7.04
CA ALA A 203 -12.62 2.97 -8.02
C ALA A 203 -12.66 2.35 -9.44
N TRP A 204 -12.43 1.03 -9.55
CA TRP A 204 -12.53 0.34 -10.84
C TRP A 204 -13.95 0.28 -11.40
N ARG A 205 -14.98 0.15 -10.55
CA ARG A 205 -16.39 0.20 -10.97
C ARG A 205 -16.75 1.55 -11.59
N LEU A 206 -16.24 2.65 -11.04
CA LEU A 206 -16.48 4.00 -11.58
C LEU A 206 -15.83 4.25 -12.94
N ILE A 207 -14.79 3.48 -13.29
CA ILE A 207 -14.05 3.65 -14.56
C ILE A 207 -14.60 2.74 -15.66
N LEU A 208 -15.08 1.55 -15.30
CA LEU A 208 -15.56 0.52 -16.24
C LEU A 208 -17.04 0.67 -16.63
N ILE A 209 -17.74 1.65 -16.05
CA ILE A 209 -19.14 2.01 -16.34
C ILE A 209 -19.14 3.40 -16.99
#